data_AF-A0A4Z0V9K6-F1
#
_entry.id   AF-A0A4Z0V9K6-F1
#
_cell.length_a   1.000
_cell.length_b   1.000
_cell.length_c   1.000
_cell.angle_alpha   90.00
_cell.angle_beta   90.00
_cell.angle_gamma   90.00
#
_symmetry.space_group_name_H-M   'P 1'
#
loop_
_entity.id
_entity.type
_entity.pdbx_description
1 polymer ?
#
loop_
_entity_poly.entity_id
_entity_poly.type
_entity_poly.pdbx_seq_one_letter_code
_entity_poly.pdbx_strand_id
1 'polypeptide(L)'
;MVYNISDPMSPVLKKMFRDRNRFYQIVAKDSVDMFLDYTFRSRIGKYVWNKPKTSKFNETEYNNYLQYVKGIHNWEKKPQYIATLYTARHWIDGNHRAMLDEMHNALRYGIFNDDAKLSYIQGHIIQLCTTDNQPLIAEAYEWMRQIADEYPIGYYRSEYMRLQARLLTAQGKSDEAKELEEKARKVRMTQ
;
A
#
# COMPACT_ATOMS: atom_id res chain seq x y z
N MET A 1 10.38 18.01 -18.28
CA MET A 1 9.99 17.47 -16.95
C MET A 1 11.28 17.25 -16.17
N VAL A 2 11.51 17.97 -15.07
CA VAL A 2 12.77 17.89 -14.32
C VAL A 2 12.81 16.55 -13.57
N TYR A 3 13.53 15.56 -14.11
CA TYR A 3 13.63 14.19 -13.58
C TYR A 3 14.12 14.08 -12.12
N ASN A 4 14.72 15.13 -11.56
CA ASN A 4 15.32 15.11 -10.21
C ASN A 4 14.34 15.40 -9.05
N ILE A 5 13.10 15.79 -9.35
CA ILE A 5 12.08 16.21 -8.35
C ILE A 5 11.09 15.07 -8.05
N SER A 6 11.26 13.89 -8.66
CA SER A 6 10.41 12.72 -8.44
C SER A 6 11.12 11.53 -7.79
N ASP A 7 12.45 11.59 -7.60
CA ASP A 7 13.20 10.55 -6.89
C ASP A 7 13.52 10.97 -5.45
N PRO A 8 12.90 10.37 -4.42
CA PRO A 8 13.16 10.71 -3.02
C PRO A 8 14.63 10.50 -2.59
N MET A 9 15.40 9.72 -3.37
CA MET A 9 16.83 9.50 -3.11
C MET A 9 17.75 10.56 -3.74
N SER A 10 17.21 11.47 -4.56
CA SER A 10 18.02 12.50 -5.22
C SER A 10 18.65 13.46 -4.20
N PRO A 11 19.85 14.01 -4.47
CA PRO A 11 20.47 14.98 -3.56
C PRO A 11 19.57 16.18 -3.23
N VAL A 12 18.80 16.64 -4.22
CA VAL A 12 17.87 17.77 -4.08
C VAL A 12 16.74 17.42 -3.12
N LEU A 13 16.08 16.27 -3.30
CA LEU A 13 14.95 15.88 -2.45
C LEU A 13 15.40 15.46 -1.05
N LYS A 14 16.55 14.80 -0.90
CA LYS A 14 17.16 14.54 0.41
C LYS A 14 17.40 15.84 1.18
N LYS A 15 17.93 16.87 0.50
CA LYS A 15 18.14 18.19 1.10
C LYS A 15 16.82 18.86 1.45
N MET A 16 15.85 18.88 0.53
CA MET A 16 14.51 19.42 0.78
C MET A 16 13.83 18.75 1.97
N PHE A 17 13.86 17.42 2.05
CA PHE A 17 13.23 16.67 3.13
C PHE A 17 13.87 17.00 4.49
N ARG A 18 15.22 17.05 4.54
CA ARG A 18 15.96 17.43 5.75
C ARG A 18 15.65 18.87 6.19
N ASP A 19 15.55 19.78 5.23
CA ASP A 19 15.32 21.20 5.46
C ASP A 19 13.83 21.59 5.38
N ARG A 20 12.90 20.63 5.42
CA ARG A 20 11.46 20.83 5.14
C ARG A 20 10.80 21.92 5.98
N ASN A 21 11.26 22.11 7.22
CA ASN A 21 10.77 23.16 8.11
C ASN A 21 10.98 24.57 7.53
N ARG A 22 12.01 24.80 6.72
CA ARG A 22 12.23 26.08 6.01
C ARG A 22 11.18 26.29 4.93
N PHE A 23 10.76 25.23 4.26
CA PHE A 23 9.72 25.30 3.23
C PHE A 23 8.34 25.59 3.83
N TYR A 24 8.06 25.10 5.04
CA TYR A 24 6.81 25.43 5.76
C TYR A 24 6.65 26.92 6.07
N GLN A 25 7.72 27.72 6.02
CA GLN A 25 7.67 29.17 6.21
C GLN A 25 7.23 29.92 4.94
N ILE A 26 7.25 29.26 3.79
CA ILE A 26 7.01 29.85 2.46
C ILE A 26 5.74 29.26 1.84
N VAL A 27 5.50 27.97 2.05
CA VAL A 27 4.38 27.20 1.51
C VAL A 27 3.67 26.49 2.66
N ALA A 28 2.35 26.33 2.54
CA ALA A 28 1.55 25.60 3.53
C ALA A 28 2.15 24.22 3.83
N LYS A 29 2.25 23.87 5.12
CA LYS A 29 2.84 22.61 5.60
C LYS A 29 2.23 21.39 4.90
N ASP A 30 0.90 21.36 4.78
CA ASP A 30 0.19 20.23 4.17
C ASP A 30 0.55 20.04 2.70
N SER A 31 0.80 21.12 1.96
CA SER A 31 1.24 21.03 0.56
C SER A 31 2.65 20.45 0.43
N VAL A 32 3.57 20.86 1.31
CA VAL A 32 4.93 20.33 1.35
C VAL A 32 4.93 18.86 1.77
N ASP A 33 4.15 18.50 2.80
CA ASP A 33 4.04 17.13 3.28
C ASP A 33 3.37 16.22 2.27
N MET A 34 2.32 16.69 1.59
CA MET A 34 1.66 15.96 0.50
C MET A 34 2.61 15.70 -0.67
N PHE A 35 3.40 16.71 -1.06
CA PHE A 35 4.40 16.55 -2.11
C PHE A 35 5.44 15.49 -1.72
N LEU A 36 6.04 15.59 -0.53
CA LEU A 36 7.02 14.63 -0.05
C LEU A 36 6.41 13.22 0.05
N ASP A 37 5.21 13.10 0.62
CA ASP A 37 4.49 11.84 0.73
C ASP A 37 4.30 11.17 -0.64
N TYR A 38 3.82 11.95 -1.62
CA TYR A 38 3.62 11.51 -2.99
C TYR A 38 4.92 10.99 -3.61
N THR A 39 6.03 11.72 -3.46
CA THR A 39 7.32 11.31 -4.02
C THR A 39 7.80 9.99 -3.44
N PHE A 40 7.72 9.81 -2.11
CA PHE A 40 8.13 8.55 -1.48
C PHE A 40 7.16 7.40 -1.83
N ARG A 41 5.85 7.65 -1.91
CA ARG A 41 4.85 6.64 -2.28
C ARG A 41 5.02 6.18 -3.73
N SER A 42 5.31 7.12 -4.64
CA SER A 42 5.62 6.81 -6.03
C SER A 42 6.82 5.87 -6.16
N ARG A 43 7.89 6.10 -5.36
CA ARG A 43 9.05 5.20 -5.31
C ARG A 43 8.67 3.81 -4.78
N ILE A 44 7.94 3.74 -3.66
CA ILE A 44 7.49 2.47 -3.09
C ILE A 44 6.62 1.67 -4.06
N GLY A 45 5.76 2.36 -4.82
CA GLY A 45 4.88 1.71 -5.80
C GLY A 45 5.62 0.81 -6.78
N LYS A 46 6.88 1.13 -7.12
CA LYS A 46 7.72 0.29 -8.00
C LYS A 46 8.01 -1.10 -7.42
N TYR A 47 7.99 -1.26 -6.10
CA TYR A 47 8.21 -2.54 -5.42
C TYR A 47 6.90 -3.26 -5.17
N VAL A 48 5.85 -2.54 -4.76
CA VAL A 48 4.51 -3.12 -4.55
C VAL A 48 3.97 -3.72 -5.85
N TRP A 49 4.17 -3.04 -6.98
CA TRP A 49 3.73 -3.50 -8.30
C TRP A 49 4.83 -4.25 -9.08
N ASN A 50 5.87 -4.72 -8.39
CA ASN A 50 6.90 -5.52 -9.03
C ASN A 50 6.36 -6.91 -9.39
N LYS A 51 7.04 -7.64 -10.27
CA LYS A 51 6.70 -9.03 -10.56
C LYS A 51 7.53 -9.96 -9.66
N PRO A 52 6.95 -11.03 -9.08
CA PRO A 52 7.69 -11.98 -8.27
C PRO A 52 8.86 -12.60 -9.05
N LYS A 53 9.98 -12.82 -8.36
CA LYS A 53 11.16 -13.56 -8.84
C LYS A 53 11.69 -13.12 -10.21
N THR A 54 11.64 -11.82 -10.51
CA THR A 54 12.23 -11.32 -11.77
C THR A 54 13.73 -11.14 -11.67
N SER A 55 14.46 -11.60 -12.68
CA SER A 55 15.90 -11.33 -12.84
C SER A 55 16.26 -9.85 -13.01
N LYS A 56 15.24 -8.98 -13.14
CA LYS A 56 15.38 -7.52 -13.28
C LYS A 56 15.21 -6.76 -11.96
N PHE A 57 14.89 -7.46 -10.86
CA PHE A 57 14.78 -6.80 -9.56
C PHE A 57 16.16 -6.34 -9.09
N ASN A 58 16.31 -5.03 -8.89
CA ASN A 58 17.56 -4.43 -8.42
C ASN A 58 17.60 -4.42 -6.89
N GLU A 59 18.16 -5.49 -6.32
CA GLU A 59 18.26 -5.68 -4.87
C GLU A 59 19.09 -4.60 -4.17
N THR A 60 20.19 -4.18 -4.80
CA THR A 60 21.03 -3.08 -4.29
C THR A 60 20.24 -1.78 -4.17
N GLU A 61 19.44 -1.46 -5.19
CA GLU A 61 18.61 -0.26 -5.21
C GLU A 61 17.54 -0.29 -4.11
N TYR A 62 16.80 -1.40 -4.00
CA TYR A 62 15.80 -1.60 -2.95
C TYR A 62 16.43 -1.47 -1.55
N ASN A 63 17.57 -2.13 -1.31
CA ASN A 63 18.25 -2.10 -0.02
C ASN A 63 18.74 -0.68 0.32
N ASN A 64 19.28 0.04 -0.66
CA ASN A 64 19.70 1.43 -0.46
C ASN A 64 18.52 2.35 -0.13
N TYR A 65 17.36 2.14 -0.77
CA TYR A 65 16.16 2.91 -0.45
C TYR A 65 15.60 2.57 0.93
N LEU A 66 15.54 1.29 1.30
CA LEU A 66 15.13 0.85 2.63
C LEU A 66 16.04 1.45 3.73
N GLN A 67 17.36 1.42 3.53
CA GLN A 67 18.30 2.03 4.46
C GLN A 67 18.14 3.55 4.55
N TYR A 68 17.91 4.22 3.42
CA TYR A 68 17.60 5.64 3.41
C TYR A 68 16.36 5.96 4.25
N VAL A 69 15.24 5.24 4.04
CA VAL A 69 14.00 5.45 4.80
C VAL A 69 14.22 5.19 6.29
N LYS A 70 14.96 4.13 6.66
CA LYS A 70 15.29 3.82 8.07
C LYS A 70 16.07 4.95 8.75
N GLY A 71 17.01 5.56 8.03
CA GLY A 71 17.85 6.67 8.50
C GLY A 71 17.12 8.02 8.58
N ILE A 72 15.86 8.12 8.16
CA ILE A 72 15.07 9.33 8.36
C ILE A 72 14.67 9.46 9.84
N HIS A 73 14.90 10.64 10.39
CA HIS A 73 14.51 11.02 11.75
C HIS A 73 13.33 12.00 11.74
N ASN A 74 12.50 11.96 12.79
CA ASN A 74 11.38 12.88 13.02
C ASN A 74 10.36 12.92 11.88
N TRP A 75 10.01 11.76 11.33
CA TRP A 75 8.97 11.64 10.31
C TRP A 75 7.93 10.60 10.72
N GLU A 76 6.73 11.06 11.03
CA GLU A 76 5.64 10.25 11.57
C GLU A 76 5.23 9.11 10.64
N LYS A 77 5.32 9.32 9.31
CA LYS A 77 4.95 8.30 8.33
C LYS A 77 6.00 7.19 8.17
N LYS A 78 7.23 7.36 8.68
CA LYS A 78 8.34 6.40 8.49
C LYS A 78 7.94 4.94 8.74
N PRO A 79 7.22 4.58 9.83
CA PRO A 79 6.83 3.19 10.07
C PRO A 79 5.99 2.59 8.93
N GLN A 80 5.06 3.36 8.36
CA GLN A 80 4.20 2.93 7.25
C GLN A 80 5.03 2.59 6.00
N TYR A 81 6.03 3.41 5.67
CA TYR A 81 6.93 3.17 4.54
C TYR A 81 7.79 1.92 4.74
N ILE A 82 8.32 1.71 5.95
CA ILE A 82 9.13 0.52 6.28
C ILE A 82 8.27 -0.75 6.18
N ALA A 83 7.08 -0.74 6.77
CA ALA A 83 6.15 -1.87 6.70
C ALA A 83 5.78 -2.21 5.25
N THR A 84 5.49 -1.18 4.44
CA THR A 84 5.18 -1.37 3.01
C THR A 84 6.36 -1.96 2.25
N LEU A 85 7.58 -1.51 2.51
CA LEU A 85 8.78 -2.07 1.88
C LEU A 85 8.99 -3.54 2.26
N TYR A 86 8.83 -3.91 3.53
CA TYR A 86 8.98 -5.30 3.96
C TYR A 86 7.91 -6.22 3.38
N THR A 87 6.66 -5.75 3.34
CA THR A 87 5.57 -6.49 2.70
C THR A 87 5.83 -6.71 1.21
N ALA A 88 6.24 -5.65 0.51
CA ALA A 88 6.61 -5.74 -0.90
C ALA A 88 7.80 -6.68 -1.14
N ARG A 89 8.74 -6.80 -0.20
CA ARG A 89 9.86 -7.75 -0.32
C ARG A 89 9.38 -9.19 -0.34
N HIS A 90 8.46 -9.56 0.55
CA HIS A 90 7.88 -10.90 0.55
C HIS A 90 7.16 -11.22 -0.77
N TRP A 91 6.48 -10.24 -1.35
CA TRP A 91 5.90 -10.36 -2.70
C TRP A 91 6.96 -10.61 -3.77
N ILE A 92 8.02 -9.79 -3.79
CA ILE A 92 9.14 -9.91 -4.74
C ILE A 92 9.80 -11.29 -4.65
N ASP A 93 9.95 -11.83 -3.43
CA ASP A 93 10.51 -13.16 -3.19
C ASP A 93 9.56 -14.30 -3.58
N GLY A 94 8.29 -13.99 -3.88
CA GLY A 94 7.23 -14.95 -4.14
C GLY A 94 6.75 -15.69 -2.89
N ASN A 95 7.00 -15.15 -1.70
CA ASN A 95 6.51 -15.69 -0.43
C ASN A 95 5.19 -15.00 -0.04
N HIS A 96 4.11 -15.42 -0.69
CA HIS A 96 2.79 -14.81 -0.52
C HIS A 96 2.21 -14.99 0.90
N ARG A 97 2.58 -16.06 1.61
CA ARG A 97 2.18 -16.27 3.02
C ARG A 97 2.84 -15.23 3.91
N ALA A 98 4.16 -15.08 3.84
CA ALA A 98 4.88 -14.09 4.64
C ALA A 98 4.43 -12.66 4.31
N MET A 99 4.05 -12.39 3.05
CA MET A 99 3.44 -11.12 2.67
C MET A 99 2.14 -10.87 3.45
N LEU A 100 1.21 -11.83 3.49
CA LEU A 100 -0.06 -11.69 4.20
C LEU A 100 0.15 -11.57 5.72
N ASP A 101 1.06 -12.36 6.29
CA ASP A 101 1.39 -12.31 7.73
C ASP A 101 1.99 -10.94 8.11
N GLU A 102 2.88 -10.39 7.29
CA GLU A 102 3.45 -9.05 7.48
C GLU A 102 2.36 -7.97 7.40
N MET A 103 1.38 -8.11 6.52
CA MET A 103 0.23 -7.19 6.46
C MET A 103 -0.56 -7.19 7.76
N HIS A 104 -0.88 -8.36 8.31
CA HIS A 104 -1.55 -8.45 9.60
C HIS A 104 -0.72 -7.83 10.72
N ASN A 105 0.57 -8.12 10.78
CA ASN A 105 1.47 -7.57 11.79
C ASN A 105 1.55 -6.04 11.70
N ALA A 106 1.78 -5.50 10.50
CA ALA A 106 1.89 -4.07 10.25
C ALA A 106 0.64 -3.31 10.68
N LEU A 107 -0.55 -3.86 10.41
CA LEU A 107 -1.83 -3.24 10.77
C LEU A 107 -2.12 -3.29 12.27
N ARG A 108 -1.67 -4.32 12.99
CA ARG A 108 -1.84 -4.44 14.45
C ARG A 108 -1.16 -3.31 15.23
N TYR A 109 -0.11 -2.71 14.69
CA TYR A 109 0.59 -1.60 15.36
C TYR A 109 -0.15 -0.27 15.27
N GLY A 110 -1.26 -0.17 14.51
CA GLY A 110 -2.04 1.07 14.40
C GLY A 110 -1.29 2.20 13.69
N ILE A 111 -0.27 1.88 12.87
CA ILE A 111 0.59 2.88 12.24
C ILE A 111 -0.05 3.53 11.00
N PHE A 112 -1.15 2.99 10.49
CA PHE A 112 -1.86 3.49 9.30
C PHE A 112 -3.18 4.18 9.70
N ASN A 113 -3.45 5.35 9.13
CA ASN A 113 -4.80 5.92 9.12
C ASN A 113 -5.66 5.21 8.05
N ASP A 114 -6.96 5.49 7.99
CA ASP A 114 -7.89 4.75 7.11
C ASP A 114 -7.49 4.80 5.62
N ASP A 115 -7.11 5.96 5.10
CA ASP A 115 -6.68 6.11 3.70
C ASP A 115 -5.38 5.34 3.39
N ALA A 116 -4.40 5.40 4.31
CA ALA A 116 -3.14 4.69 4.15
C ALA A 116 -3.32 3.18 4.34
N LYS A 117 -4.20 2.76 5.28
CA LYS A 117 -4.60 1.36 5.52
C LYS A 117 -5.22 0.79 4.25
N LEU A 118 -6.21 1.48 3.67
CA LEU A 118 -6.84 1.05 2.43
C LEU A 118 -5.83 0.95 1.29
N SER A 119 -5.01 1.98 1.08
CA SER A 119 -3.98 2.00 0.03
C SER A 119 -2.98 0.84 0.16
N TYR A 120 -2.53 0.57 1.40
CA TYR A 120 -1.59 -0.50 1.72
C TYR A 120 -2.20 -1.88 1.47
N ILE A 121 -3.43 -2.11 1.91
CA ILE A 121 -4.16 -3.37 1.68
C ILE A 121 -4.42 -3.58 0.19
N GLN A 122 -4.98 -2.58 -0.49
CA GLN A 122 -5.32 -2.66 -1.91
C GLN A 122 -4.12 -3.06 -2.77
N GLY A 123 -2.96 -2.44 -2.55
CA GLY A 123 -1.75 -2.73 -3.33
C GLY A 123 -1.36 -4.21 -3.30
N HIS A 124 -1.39 -4.84 -2.12
CA HIS A 124 -0.93 -6.22 -1.95
C HIS A 124 -2.03 -7.26 -2.23
N ILE A 125 -3.29 -6.97 -1.90
CA ILE A 125 -4.41 -7.87 -2.21
C ILE A 125 -4.60 -7.99 -3.72
N ILE A 126 -4.47 -6.90 -4.48
CA ILE A 126 -4.55 -6.96 -5.94
C ILE A 126 -3.44 -7.83 -6.53
N GLN A 127 -2.23 -7.79 -5.96
CA GLN A 127 -1.14 -8.70 -6.35
C GLN A 127 -1.49 -10.15 -6.02
N LEU A 128 -2.00 -10.43 -4.82
CA LEU A 128 -2.40 -11.79 -4.40
C LEU A 128 -3.44 -12.41 -5.35
N CYS A 129 -4.39 -11.61 -5.85
CA CYS A 129 -5.39 -12.04 -6.84
C CYS A 129 -4.79 -12.53 -8.17
N THR A 130 -3.53 -12.21 -8.47
CA THR A 130 -2.84 -12.68 -9.69
C THR A 130 -2.15 -14.03 -9.51
N THR A 131 -2.17 -14.58 -8.30
CA THR A 131 -1.55 -15.86 -7.96
C THR A 131 -2.53 -17.02 -8.10
N ASP A 132 -2.00 -18.25 -8.11
CA ASP A 132 -2.77 -19.49 -8.07
C ASP A 132 -2.99 -20.03 -6.65
N ASN A 133 -2.58 -19.29 -5.61
CA ASN A 133 -2.65 -19.75 -4.23
C ASN A 133 -4.07 -19.61 -3.65
N GLN A 134 -4.94 -20.53 -4.04
CA GLN A 134 -6.36 -20.54 -3.64
C GLN A 134 -6.59 -20.51 -2.11
N PRO A 135 -5.82 -21.25 -1.27
CA PRO A 135 -5.95 -21.14 0.17
C PRO A 135 -5.71 -19.72 0.71
N LEU A 136 -4.66 -19.04 0.25
CA LEU A 136 -4.39 -17.65 0.66
C LEU A 136 -5.43 -16.67 0.14
N ILE A 137 -5.93 -16.87 -1.07
CA ILE A 137 -7.00 -16.03 -1.65
C ILE A 137 -8.28 -16.16 -0.82
N ALA A 138 -8.63 -17.37 -0.37
CA ALA A 138 -9.79 -17.61 0.48
C ALA A 138 -9.62 -16.96 1.88
N GLU A 139 -8.43 -17.07 2.47
CA GLU A 139 -8.13 -16.42 3.74
C GLU A 139 -8.21 -14.89 3.65
N ALA A 140 -7.61 -14.31 2.59
CA ALA A 140 -7.70 -12.89 2.32
C ALA A 140 -9.14 -12.43 2.09
N TYR A 141 -10.00 -13.26 1.48
CA TYR A 141 -11.41 -12.95 1.28
C TYR A 141 -12.14 -12.78 2.63
N GLU A 142 -12.02 -13.74 3.53
CA GLU A 142 -12.61 -13.65 4.87
C GLU A 142 -12.03 -12.49 5.66
N TRP A 143 -10.74 -12.21 5.51
CA TRP A 143 -10.12 -11.06 6.15
C TRP A 143 -10.68 -9.73 5.62
N MET A 144 -10.83 -9.55 4.30
CA MET A 144 -11.44 -8.35 3.73
C MET A 144 -12.91 -8.20 4.15
N ARG A 145 -13.62 -9.29 4.41
CA ARG A 145 -14.96 -9.29 5.01
C ARG A 145 -14.95 -8.75 6.43
N GLN A 146 -14.06 -9.27 7.28
CA GLN A 146 -13.90 -8.79 8.66
C GLN A 146 -13.57 -7.29 8.69
N ILE A 147 -12.64 -6.82 7.85
CA ILE A 147 -12.32 -5.39 7.78
C ILE A 147 -13.52 -4.58 7.30
N ALA A 148 -14.25 -5.04 6.27
CA ALA A 148 -15.43 -4.33 5.80
C ALA A 148 -16.49 -4.19 6.92
N ASP A 149 -16.62 -5.19 7.78
CA ASP A 149 -17.55 -5.18 8.92
C ASP A 149 -17.13 -4.25 10.07
N GLU A 150 -15.87 -3.79 10.12
CA GLU A 150 -15.45 -2.69 10.99
C GLU A 150 -16.09 -1.34 10.59
N TYR A 151 -16.54 -1.20 9.34
CA TYR A 151 -17.15 0.02 8.82
C TYR A 151 -18.66 -0.20 8.59
N PRO A 152 -19.54 0.64 9.17
CA PRO A 152 -21.00 0.42 9.06
C PRO A 152 -21.55 0.73 7.64
N ILE A 153 -21.13 1.84 7.04
CA ILE A 153 -21.52 2.30 5.68
C ILE A 153 -20.41 3.16 5.06
N GLY A 154 -20.58 3.59 3.81
CA GLY A 154 -19.74 4.61 3.18
C GLY A 154 -18.53 4.07 2.40
N TYR A 155 -17.57 4.97 2.16
CA TYR A 155 -16.47 4.76 1.22
C TYR A 155 -15.60 3.54 1.55
N TYR A 156 -15.10 3.43 2.79
CA TYR A 156 -14.19 2.34 3.17
C TYR A 156 -14.86 0.97 3.11
N ARG A 157 -16.08 0.83 3.64
CA ARG A 157 -16.86 -0.42 3.53
C ARG A 157 -16.98 -0.86 2.07
N SER A 158 -17.35 0.07 1.19
CA SER A 158 -17.46 -0.18 -0.25
C SER A 158 -16.15 -0.67 -0.86
N GLU A 159 -15.02 -0.02 -0.57
CA GLU A 159 -13.73 -0.39 -1.16
C GLU A 159 -13.22 -1.76 -0.67
N TYR A 160 -13.45 -2.13 0.60
CA TYR A 160 -13.12 -3.49 1.08
C TYR A 160 -14.04 -4.56 0.47
N MET A 161 -15.33 -4.28 0.26
CA MET A 161 -16.22 -5.18 -0.47
C MET A 161 -15.79 -5.36 -1.94
N ARG A 162 -15.27 -4.31 -2.58
CA ARG A 162 -14.70 -4.42 -3.94
C ARG A 162 -13.43 -5.28 -3.97
N LEU A 163 -12.59 -5.22 -2.93
CA LEU A 163 -11.46 -6.13 -2.79
C LEU A 163 -11.92 -7.59 -2.59
N GLN A 164 -12.94 -7.84 -1.78
CA GLN A 164 -13.56 -9.16 -1.66
C GLN A 164 -14.05 -9.68 -3.02
N ALA A 165 -14.73 -8.85 -3.81
CA ALA A 165 -15.20 -9.24 -5.13
C ALA A 165 -14.06 -9.59 -6.10
N ARG A 166 -12.93 -8.89 -6.03
CA ARG A 166 -11.72 -9.25 -6.78
C ARG A 166 -11.15 -10.60 -6.36
N LEU A 167 -11.17 -10.90 -5.07
CA LEU A 167 -10.74 -12.21 -4.55
C LEU A 167 -11.68 -13.33 -5.02
N LEU A 168 -13.01 -13.12 -4.97
CA LEU A 168 -13.99 -14.06 -5.54
C LEU A 168 -13.74 -14.32 -7.03
N THR A 169 -13.45 -13.28 -7.81
CA THR A 169 -13.09 -13.42 -9.23
C THR A 169 -11.84 -14.30 -9.39
N ALA A 170 -10.80 -14.10 -8.56
CA ALA A 170 -9.59 -14.92 -8.57
C ALA A 170 -9.82 -16.38 -8.13
N GLN A 171 -10.92 -16.66 -7.42
CA GLN A 171 -11.40 -18.01 -7.10
C GLN A 171 -12.29 -18.63 -8.19
N GLY A 172 -12.52 -17.93 -9.31
CA GLY A 172 -13.43 -18.36 -10.37
C GLY A 172 -14.92 -18.12 -10.08
N LYS A 173 -15.26 -17.44 -8.99
CA LYS A 173 -16.64 -17.17 -8.55
C LYS A 173 -17.17 -15.84 -9.10
N SER A 174 -17.19 -15.72 -10.43
CA SER A 174 -17.48 -14.45 -11.12
C SER A 174 -18.87 -13.90 -10.85
N ASP A 175 -19.88 -14.75 -10.66
CA ASP A 175 -21.25 -14.29 -10.43
C ASP A 175 -21.45 -13.75 -9.01
N GLU A 176 -20.89 -14.43 -8.00
CA GLU A 176 -20.82 -13.94 -6.61
C GLU A 176 -20.07 -12.60 -6.54
N ALA A 177 -18.96 -12.47 -7.30
CA ALA A 177 -18.20 -11.23 -7.38
C ALA A 177 -19.04 -10.06 -7.91
N LYS A 178 -19.77 -10.25 -9.01
CA LYS A 178 -20.64 -9.20 -9.59
C LYS A 178 -21.74 -8.77 -8.62
N GLU A 179 -22.36 -9.73 -7.92
CA GLU A 179 -23.37 -9.43 -6.92
C GLU A 179 -22.78 -8.57 -5.78
N LEU A 180 -21.57 -8.92 -5.32
CA LEU A 180 -20.89 -8.19 -4.26
C LEU A 180 -20.44 -6.79 -4.69
N GLU A 181 -19.98 -6.61 -5.93
CA GLU A 181 -19.67 -5.28 -6.49
C GLU A 181 -20.90 -4.36 -6.52
N GLU A 182 -22.06 -4.90 -6.91
CA GLU A 182 -23.30 -4.13 -6.94
C GLU A 182 -23.75 -3.72 -5.52
N LYS A 183 -23.62 -4.63 -4.55
CA LYS A 183 -23.84 -4.30 -3.13
C LYS A 183 -22.86 -3.21 -2.66
N ALA A 184 -21.59 -3.31 -3.02
CA ALA A 184 -20.57 -2.33 -2.65
C ALA A 184 -20.89 -0.93 -3.16
N ARG A 185 -21.43 -0.79 -4.38
CA ARG A 185 -21.88 0.50 -4.94
C ARG A 185 -23.00 1.11 -4.11
N LYS A 186 -24.02 0.32 -3.74
CA LYS A 186 -25.16 0.79 -2.93
C LYS A 186 -24.72 1.26 -1.54
N VAL A 187 -23.83 0.52 -0.90
CA VAL A 187 -23.25 0.89 0.40
C VAL A 187 -22.50 2.22 0.35
N ARG A 188 -21.81 2.53 -0.75
CA ARG A 188 -21.10 3.80 -0.93
C ARG A 188 -22.04 5.01 -1.00
N MET A 189 -23.23 4.82 -1.55
CA MET A 189 -24.24 5.86 -1.74
C MET A 189 -25.08 6.14 -0.50
N THR A 190 -24.98 5.27 0.51
CA THR A 190 -25.70 5.43 1.78
C THR A 190 -24.81 6.27 2.70
N GLN A 191 -25.25 7.48 3.06
CA GLN A 191 -24.61 8.37 4.03
C GLN A 191 -25.36 8.34 5.36
#